data_AF-A0A2P4EU87-F1
#
_entry.id   AF-A0A2P4EU87-F1
#
_cell.length_a   1.000
_cell.length_b   1.000
_cell.length_c   1.000
_cell.angle_alpha   90.00
_cell.angle_beta   90.00
_cell.angle_gamma   90.00
#
_symmetry.space_group_name_H-M   'P 1'
#
loop_
_entity.id
_entity.type
_entity.pdbx_description
1 polymer ?
#
loop_
_entity_poly.entity_id
_entity_poly.type
_entity_poly.pdbx_seq_one_letter_code
_entity_poly.pdbx_strand_id
1 'polypeptide(L)'
;MEFLKNTLAAVLVAVAFTSSGHAASLKDGGYVGCVSEEHLDQFITAAVSDDARAMDYLLNNMFCVPLSSQYQISVLDTGFTQVQFRLYVGNDAVDLWTVREAIQR
;
A
#
# COMPACT_ATOMS: atom_id res chain seq x y z
N MET A 1 -3.10 -63.88 -22.05
CA MET A 1 -3.08 -63.97 -20.58
C MET A 1 -1.64 -63.62 -20.22
N GLU A 2 -1.31 -62.47 -19.65
CA GLU A 2 -1.86 -61.89 -18.42
C GLU A 2 -1.87 -60.36 -18.52
N PHE A 3 -3.07 -59.80 -18.42
CA PHE A 3 -3.32 -58.37 -18.47
C PHE A 3 -3.29 -57.79 -17.04
N LEU A 4 -2.78 -56.56 -16.94
CA LEU A 4 -2.98 -55.60 -15.84
C LEU A 4 -2.46 -56.01 -14.46
N LYS A 5 -1.18 -55.71 -14.20
CA LYS A 5 -0.73 -55.33 -12.85
C LYS A 5 -1.18 -53.89 -12.58
N ASN A 6 -2.28 -53.76 -11.84
CA ASN A 6 -2.84 -52.57 -11.22
C ASN A 6 -1.77 -51.51 -10.89
N THR A 7 -1.67 -50.47 -11.73
CA THR A 7 -0.99 -49.23 -11.37
C THR A 7 -2.06 -48.35 -10.72
N LEU A 8 -2.17 -48.40 -9.40
CA LEU A 8 -2.98 -47.50 -8.60
C LEU A 8 -2.44 -46.08 -8.80
N ALA A 9 -3.03 -45.35 -9.75
CA ALA A 9 -2.79 -43.93 -9.93
C ALA A 9 -3.38 -43.18 -8.72
N ALA A 10 -2.52 -42.82 -7.78
CA ALA A 10 -2.85 -41.91 -6.70
C ALA A 10 -3.12 -40.52 -7.31
N VAL A 11 -4.39 -40.21 -7.55
CA VAL A 11 -4.83 -38.85 -7.94
C VAL A 11 -4.71 -37.97 -6.70
N LEU A 12 -3.54 -37.33 -6.55
CA LEU A 12 -3.34 -36.21 -5.64
C LEU A 12 -4.14 -35.02 -6.17
N VAL A 13 -5.37 -34.88 -5.67
CA VAL A 13 -6.16 -33.65 -5.83
C VAL A 13 -5.47 -32.56 -5.02
N ALA A 14 -4.59 -31.81 -5.66
CA ALA A 14 -4.05 -30.57 -5.11
C ALA A 14 -5.21 -29.55 -5.08
N VAL A 15 -5.93 -29.49 -3.96
CA VAL A 15 -6.83 -28.37 -3.67
C VAL A 15 -5.92 -27.16 -3.44
N ALA A 16 -5.69 -26.39 -4.50
CA ALA A 16 -5.03 -25.10 -4.41
C ALA A 16 -5.91 -24.20 -3.55
N PHE A 17 -5.51 -23.98 -2.30
CA PHE A 17 -6.05 -22.91 -1.48
C PHE A 17 -5.65 -21.60 -2.15
N THR A 18 -6.50 -21.08 -3.02
CA THR A 18 -6.37 -19.71 -3.53
C THR A 18 -6.67 -18.80 -2.36
N SER A 19 -5.65 -18.44 -1.59
CA SER A 19 -5.76 -17.32 -0.66
C SER A 19 -6.03 -16.08 -1.53
N SER A 20 -7.25 -15.56 -1.44
CA SER A 20 -7.58 -14.24 -1.94
C SER A 20 -6.79 -13.22 -1.11
N GLY A 21 -5.53 -13.01 -1.49
CA GLY A 21 -4.71 -11.94 -0.95
C GLY A 21 -5.39 -10.62 -1.28
N HIS A 22 -6.02 -10.01 -0.28
CA HIS A 22 -6.58 -8.67 -0.38
C HIS A 22 -5.42 -7.70 -0.66
N ALA A 23 -5.29 -7.28 -1.91
CA ALA A 23 -4.29 -6.31 -2.32
C ALA A 23 -4.60 -4.98 -1.64
N ALA A 24 -3.66 -4.47 -0.84
CA ALA A 24 -3.80 -3.17 -0.21
C ALA A 24 -3.93 -2.08 -1.29
N SER A 25 -4.83 -1.13 -1.08
CA SER A 25 -5.02 0.02 -1.97
C SER A 25 -5.15 1.31 -1.17
N LEU A 26 -4.98 2.44 -1.86
CA LEU A 26 -5.18 3.76 -1.29
C LEU A 26 -6.66 4.13 -1.31
N LYS A 27 -7.13 4.78 -0.24
CA LYS A 27 -8.42 5.46 -0.23
C LYS A 27 -8.30 6.81 -0.92
N ASP A 28 -9.32 7.18 -1.68
CA ASP A 28 -9.52 8.57 -2.07
C ASP A 28 -10.04 9.36 -0.85
N GLY A 29 -9.66 10.63 -0.75
CA GLY A 29 -10.15 11.49 0.35
C GLY A 29 -9.16 12.50 0.92
N GLY A 30 -8.20 12.98 0.14
CA GLY A 30 -7.29 14.05 0.59
C GLY A 30 -6.14 13.58 1.50
N TYR A 31 -5.84 12.28 1.50
CA TYR A 31 -4.65 11.76 2.15
C TYR A 31 -3.38 12.15 1.38
N VAL A 32 -2.25 12.15 2.07
CA VAL A 32 -0.94 12.44 1.49
C VAL A 32 0.06 11.35 1.85
N GLY A 33 1.00 11.09 0.94
CA GLY A 33 2.18 10.28 1.20
C GLY A 33 3.40 11.19 1.25
N CYS A 34 4.19 11.12 2.32
CA CYS A 34 5.37 11.95 2.51
C CYS A 34 6.66 11.12 2.51
N VAL A 35 7.77 11.73 2.08
CA VAL A 35 9.06 11.04 1.92
C VAL A 35 9.71 10.61 3.25
N SER A 36 9.21 11.12 4.38
CA SER A 36 9.60 10.71 5.72
C SER A 36 8.44 10.83 6.71
N GLU A 37 8.57 10.12 7.83
CA GLU A 37 7.67 10.20 9.00
C GLU A 37 7.55 11.66 9.49
N GLU A 38 8.68 12.36 9.60
CA GLU A 38 8.73 13.75 10.07
C GLU A 38 7.94 14.71 9.18
N HIS A 39 8.03 14.57 7.84
CA HIS A 39 7.25 15.41 6.94
C HIS A 39 5.75 15.11 7.02
N LEU A 40 5.38 13.85 7.26
CA LEU A 40 3.99 13.48 7.51
C LEU A 40 3.47 14.13 8.79
N ASP A 41 4.24 14.09 9.88
CA ASP A 41 3.87 14.73 11.15
C ASP A 41 3.74 16.26 11.01
N GLN A 42 4.64 16.89 10.26
CA GLN A 42 4.53 18.31 9.92
C GLN A 42 3.26 18.60 9.11
N PHE A 43 2.93 17.74 8.12
CA PHE A 43 1.72 17.90 7.33
C PHE A 43 0.46 17.76 8.19
N ILE A 44 0.41 16.76 9.07
CA ILE A 44 -0.70 16.55 10.01
C ILE A 44 -0.83 17.76 10.95
N THR A 45 0.28 18.24 11.49
CA THR A 45 0.29 19.42 12.38
C THR A 45 -0.25 20.66 11.65
N ALA A 46 0.16 20.88 10.41
CA ALA A 46 -0.34 21.96 9.57
C ALA A 46 -1.84 21.81 9.28
N ALA A 47 -2.29 20.60 8.93
CA ALA A 47 -3.70 20.32 8.66
C ALA A 47 -4.60 20.52 9.89
N VAL A 48 -4.18 20.04 11.07
CA VAL A 48 -4.91 20.23 12.33
C VAL A 48 -4.96 21.71 12.76
N SER A 49 -3.95 22.49 12.37
CA SER A 49 -3.86 23.92 12.69
C SER A 49 -4.46 24.83 11.61
N ASP A 50 -5.08 24.28 10.56
CA ASP A 50 -5.57 25.00 9.39
C ASP A 50 -4.49 25.86 8.68
N ASP A 51 -3.20 25.49 8.79
CA ASP A 51 -2.09 26.20 8.15
C ASP A 51 -1.92 25.74 6.69
N ALA A 52 -2.76 26.30 5.82
CA ALA A 52 -2.73 26.03 4.38
C ALA A 52 -1.37 26.37 3.75
N ARG A 53 -0.64 27.35 4.28
CA ARG A 53 0.67 27.74 3.73
C ARG A 53 1.73 26.69 4.04
N ALA A 54 1.71 26.11 5.24
CA ALA A 54 2.61 25.02 5.59
C ALA A 54 2.29 23.74 4.80
N MET A 55 1.01 23.40 4.62
CA MET A 55 0.61 22.28 3.75
C MET A 55 1.07 22.48 2.31
N ASP A 56 0.83 23.68 1.74
CA ASP A 56 1.23 24.02 0.37
C ASP A 56 2.76 23.98 0.19
N TYR A 57 3.52 24.45 1.20
CA TYR A 57 4.98 24.34 1.20
C TYR A 57 5.45 22.88 1.11
N LEU A 58 4.87 21.97 1.90
CA LEU A 58 5.26 20.56 1.90
C LEU A 58 4.93 19.87 0.57
N LEU A 59 3.81 20.23 -0.07
CA LEU A 59 3.42 19.71 -1.38
C LEU A 59 4.31 20.27 -2.50
N ASN A 60 4.52 21.58 -2.54
CA ASN A 60 5.27 22.24 -3.62
C ASN A 60 6.78 21.95 -3.59
N ASN A 61 7.33 21.57 -2.44
CA ASN A 61 8.72 21.11 -2.33
C ASN A 61 8.88 19.59 -2.51
N MET A 62 7.81 18.89 -2.93
CA MET A 62 7.80 17.43 -3.17
C MET A 62 8.15 16.60 -1.93
N PHE A 63 7.99 17.14 -0.72
CA PHE A 63 8.13 16.37 0.51
C PHE A 63 6.90 15.48 0.74
N CYS A 64 5.75 15.90 0.26
CA CYS A 64 4.50 15.15 0.30
C CYS A 64 3.81 15.17 -1.07
N VAL A 65 3.05 14.11 -1.37
CA VAL A 65 2.25 13.97 -2.59
C VAL A 65 0.82 13.57 -2.24
N PRO A 66 -0.20 14.13 -2.92
CA PRO A 66 -1.58 13.69 -2.76
C PRO A 66 -1.76 12.23 -3.20
N LEU A 67 -2.46 11.45 -2.38
CA LEU A 67 -2.76 10.06 -2.65
C LEU A 67 -4.07 9.90 -3.41
N SER A 68 -4.13 8.89 -4.25
CA SER A 68 -5.32 8.51 -5.00
C SER A 68 -5.35 6.99 -5.20
N SER A 69 -6.55 6.43 -5.20
CA SER A 69 -6.81 5.00 -5.40
C SER A 69 -6.32 4.45 -6.74
N GLN A 70 -6.03 5.31 -7.72
CA GLN A 70 -5.49 4.92 -9.02
C GLN A 70 -4.05 4.40 -8.95
N TYR A 71 -3.30 4.76 -7.90
CA TYR A 71 -1.93 4.32 -7.78
C TYR A 71 -1.83 2.92 -7.18
N GLN A 72 -0.92 2.12 -7.74
CA GLN A 72 -0.59 0.83 -7.18
C GLN A 72 0.37 1.02 -6.01
N ILE A 73 0.17 0.23 -4.95
CA ILE A 73 1.01 0.29 -3.76
C ILE A 73 1.44 -1.10 -3.28
N SER A 74 2.50 -1.13 -2.48
CA SER A 74 2.85 -2.26 -1.62
C SER A 74 3.12 -1.76 -0.21
N VAL A 75 2.44 -2.31 0.78
CA VAL A 75 2.72 -1.96 2.19
C VAL A 75 4.05 -2.59 2.60
N LEU A 76 4.95 -1.78 3.14
CA LEU A 76 6.29 -2.19 3.56
C LEU A 76 6.35 -2.42 5.07
N ASP A 77 5.88 -1.44 5.85
CA ASP A 77 5.82 -1.50 7.30
C ASP A 77 4.53 -0.84 7.81
N THR A 78 4.02 -1.34 8.94
CA THR A 78 2.74 -0.88 9.49
C THR A 78 2.88 -0.58 10.98
N GLY A 79 3.03 0.70 11.32
CA GLY A 79 2.99 1.21 12.68
C GLY A 79 1.55 1.37 13.21
N PHE A 80 1.39 1.89 14.43
CA PHE A 80 0.06 2.03 15.04
C PHE A 80 -0.81 3.05 14.27
N THR A 81 -0.30 4.26 14.05
CA THR A 81 -0.98 5.36 13.35
C THR A 81 -0.50 5.56 11.91
N GLN A 82 0.72 5.12 11.59
CA GLN A 82 1.37 5.41 10.32
C GLN A 82 1.76 4.13 9.59
N VAL A 83 1.87 4.22 8.27
CA VAL A 83 2.19 3.11 7.38
C VAL A 83 3.25 3.57 6.39
N GLN A 84 4.32 2.78 6.28
CA GLN A 84 5.27 2.90 5.19
C GLN A 84 4.81 2.03 4.01
N PHE A 85 4.80 2.60 2.82
CA PHE A 85 4.39 1.90 1.61
C PHE A 85 5.24 2.34 0.43
N ARG A 86 5.36 1.44 -0.55
CA ARG A 86 5.92 1.73 -1.86
C ARG A 86 4.80 2.12 -2.80
N LEU A 87 4.90 3.30 -3.39
CA LEU A 87 4.04 3.80 -4.45
C LEU A 87 4.69 3.51 -5.81
N TYR A 88 3.92 2.99 -6.77
CA TYR A 88 4.38 2.76 -8.14
C TYR A 88 3.74 3.76 -9.10
N VAL A 89 4.57 4.46 -9.87
CA VAL A 89 4.13 5.44 -10.89
C VAL A 89 4.91 5.16 -12.17
N GLY A 90 4.22 4.59 -13.18
CA GLY A 90 4.88 4.15 -14.40
C GLY A 90 5.89 3.03 -14.13
N ASN A 91 7.17 3.27 -14.42
CA ASN A 91 8.26 2.33 -14.15
C ASN A 91 9.05 2.68 -12.87
N ASP A 92 8.67 3.76 -12.19
CA ASP A 92 9.33 4.23 -10.99
C ASP A 92 8.60 3.77 -9.73
N ALA A 93 9.34 3.68 -8.63
CA ALA A 93 8.81 3.36 -7.32
C ALA A 93 9.42 4.27 -6.27
N VAL A 94 8.61 4.72 -5.32
CA VAL A 94 9.03 5.58 -4.20
C VAL A 94 8.44 5.07 -2.89
N ASP A 95 9.26 5.07 -1.85
CA ASP A 95 8.82 4.70 -0.50
C ASP A 95 8.34 5.96 0.22
N LEU A 96 7.12 5.89 0.75
CA LEU A 96 6.41 7.00 1.37
C LEU A 96 5.78 6.56 2.69
N TRP A 97 5.45 7.55 3.51
CA TRP A 97 4.74 7.43 4.78
C TRP A 97 3.37 8.09 4.67
N THR A 98 2.34 7.42 5.18
CA THR A 98 0.97 7.97 5.29
C THR A 98 0.33 7.54 6.60
N VAL A 99 -0.79 8.18 6.96
CA VAL A 99 -1.67 7.70 8.02
C VAL A 99 -2.32 6.37 7.65
N ARG A 100 -2.51 5.48 8.62
CA ARG A 100 -3.06 4.13 8.43
C ARG A 100 -4.44 4.14 7.78
N GLU A 101 -5.24 5.16 8.08
CA GLU A 101 -6.60 5.34 7.57
C GLU A 101 -6.63 5.49 6.05
N ALA A 102 -5.52 5.93 5.44
CA ALA A 102 -5.37 6.07 3.99
C ALA A 102 -5.29 4.72 3.26
N ILE A 103 -5.03 3.61 3.96
CA ILE A 103 -4.89 2.27 3.38
C ILE A 103 -6.16 1.46 3.61
N GLN A 104 -6.62 0.75 2.58
CA GLN A 104 -7.70 -0.23 2.67
C GLN A 104 -7.23 -1.60 2.16
N ARG A 105 -7.78 -2.67 2.73
CA ARG A 105 -7.52 -4.07 2.39
C ARG A 105 -8.85 -4.78 2.18
#